data_AF-A0A5S5APL7-F1
#
_entry.id   AF-A0A5S5APL7-F1
#
_cell.length_a   1.000
_cell.length_b   1.000
_cell.length_c   1.000
_cell.angle_alpha   90.00
_cell.angle_beta   90.00
_cell.angle_gamma   90.00
#
_symmetry.space_group_name_H-M   'P 1'
#
loop_
_entity.id
_entity.type
_entity.pdbx_description
1 polymer ?
#
loop_
_entity_poly.entity_id
_entity_poly.type
_entity_poly.pdbx_seq_one_letter_code
_entity_poly.pdbx_strand_id
1 'polypeptide(L)' 'MESALYTSKHCLQRGDPAPDFEAQAYCRGNRITVRLSDYRGQWVMLFFYSSDFTFV' A
#
# COMPACT_ATOMS: atom_id res chain seq x y z
N MET A 1 36.49 -11.78 4.05
CA MET A 1 35.55 -12.37 5.01
C MET A 1 34.68 -11.23 5.51
N GLU A 2 33.35 -11.39 5.44
CA GLU A 2 32.33 -10.45 5.95
C GLU A 2 31.88 -9.28 5.02
N SER A 3 31.07 -9.61 4.01
CA SER A 3 30.23 -8.63 3.29
C SER A 3 28.81 -9.15 2.99
N ALA A 4 28.37 -10.19 3.72
CA ALA A 4 27.16 -10.95 3.38
C ALA A 4 25.93 -10.63 4.26
N LEU A 5 25.93 -9.61 5.11
CA LEU A 5 24.81 -9.34 6.04
C LEU A 5 24.37 -7.86 6.11
N TYR A 6 24.43 -7.12 5.00
CA TYR A 6 23.61 -5.91 4.87
C TYR A 6 22.44 -6.23 3.95
N THR A 7 21.41 -6.89 4.50
CA THR A 7 20.13 -7.07 3.83
C THR A 7 19.68 -5.71 3.34
N SER A 8 19.70 -5.54 2.01
CA SER A 8 19.19 -4.36 1.33
C SER A 8 17.79 -4.10 1.85
N LYS A 9 17.53 -2.87 2.28
CA LYS A 9 16.16 -2.38 2.52
C LYS A 9 15.26 -2.94 1.40
N HIS A 10 14.24 -3.71 1.76
CA HIS A 10 13.21 -4.17 0.84
C HIS A 10 12.41 -2.95 0.35
N CYS A 11 12.99 -2.17 -0.55
CA CYS A 11 12.28 -1.15 -1.30
C CYS A 11 11.54 -1.84 -2.44
N LEU A 12 10.23 -1.60 -2.53
CA LEU A 12 9.41 -2.10 -3.62
C LEU A 12 9.92 -1.52 -4.94
N GLN A 13 10.19 -2.41 -5.91
CA GLN A 13 10.64 -2.03 -7.23
C GLN A 13 9.52 -2.16 -8.25
N ARG A 14 9.72 -1.53 -9.42
CA ARG A 14 8.78 -1.68 -10.53
C ARG A 14 8.81 -3.14 -11.02
N GLY A 15 7.63 -3.75 -11.11
CA GLY A 15 7.47 -5.13 -11.59
C GLY A 15 7.35 -6.15 -10.45
N ASP A 16 7.72 -5.78 -9.23
CA ASP A 16 7.40 -6.59 -8.05
C ASP A 16 5.88 -6.68 -7.87
N PRO A 17 5.36 -7.81 -7.37
CA PRO A 17 3.99 -7.86 -6.92
C PRO A 17 3.74 -6.78 -5.86
N ALA A 18 2.72 -5.95 -6.07
CA ALA A 18 2.30 -4.98 -5.07
C ALA A 18 2.00 -5.73 -3.75
N PRO A 19 2.55 -5.29 -2.60
CA PRO A 19 2.29 -5.94 -1.32
C PRO A 19 0.82 -5.88 -1.00
N ASP A 20 0.27 -7.02 -0.58
CA ASP A 20 -1.08 -7.02 -0.06
C ASP A 20 -1.14 -6.21 1.23
N PHE A 21 -2.26 -5.53 1.41
CA PHE A 21 -2.54 -4.78 2.63
C PHE A 21 -4.00 -4.92 2.97
N GLU A 22 -4.32 -4.76 4.24
CA GLU A 22 -5.68 -4.63 4.75
C GLU A 22 -5.80 -3.32 5.51
N ALA A 23 -6.85 -2.55 5.23
CA ALA A 23 -7.10 -1.29 5.92
C ALA A 23 -8.59 -1.06 6.16
N GLN A 24 -8.89 -0.28 7.19
CA GLN A 24 -10.22 0.28 7.40
C GLN A 24 -10.39 1.50 6.50
N ALA A 25 -11.48 1.56 5.74
CA ALA A 25 -11.78 2.64 4.82
C ALA A 25 -13.22 3.15 5.00
N TYR A 26 -13.47 4.35 4.50
CA TYR A 26 -14.81 4.92 4.42
C TYR A 26 -15.24 5.01 2.95
N CYS A 27 -16.32 4.31 2.59
CA CYS A 27 -16.82 4.26 1.22
C CYS A 27 -18.34 4.39 1.22
N ARG A 28 -18.87 5.36 0.47
CA ARG A 28 -20.32 5.59 0.29
C ARG A 28 -21.10 5.64 1.61
N GLY A 29 -20.58 6.36 2.60
CA GLY A 29 -21.24 6.51 3.89
C GLY A 29 -20.96 5.41 4.92
N ASN A 30 -20.25 4.33 4.53
CA ASN A 30 -20.04 3.15 5.36
C ASN A 30 -18.56 2.93 5.68
N ARG A 31 -18.31 2.39 6.87
CA ARG A 31 -16.99 1.87 7.24
C ARG A 31 -16.86 0.44 6.72
N ILE A 32 -15.83 0.19 5.93
CA ILE A 32 -15.55 -1.11 5.33
C ILE A 32 -14.09 -1.50 5.58
N THR A 33 -13.82 -2.80 5.46
CA THR A 33 -12.44 -3.31 5.34
C THR A 33 -12.13 -3.43 3.84
N VAL A 34 -10.96 -2.94 3.42
CA VAL A 34 -10.45 -3.11 2.06
C VAL A 34 -9.18 -3.95 2.09
N ARG A 35 -9.07 -4.91 1.17
CA ARG A 35 -7.83 -5.63 0.89
C ARG A 35 -7.41 -5.41 -0.55
N LEU A 36 -6.11 -5.25 -0.81
CA LEU A 36 -5.64 -5.11 -2.20
C LEU A 36 -5.95 -6.39 -3.01
N SER A 37 -5.84 -7.55 -2.38
CA SER A 37 -6.16 -8.84 -2.98
C SER A 37 -7.61 -8.99 -3.45
N ASP A 38 -8.56 -8.24 -2.90
CA ASP A 38 -9.97 -8.28 -3.35
C ASP A 38 -10.16 -7.69 -4.76
N TYR A 39 -9.19 -6.91 -5.26
CA TYR A 39 -9.24 -6.24 -6.57
C TYR A 39 -8.44 -6.95 -7.67
N ARG A 40 -8.07 -8.22 -7.48
CA ARG A 40 -7.35 -8.99 -8.51
C ARG A 40 -8.12 -9.02 -9.83
N GLY A 41 -7.40 -8.83 -10.94
CA GLY A 41 -7.97 -8.76 -12.28
C GLY A 41 -8.50 -7.36 -12.67
N GLN A 42 -8.41 -6.38 -11.78
CA GLN A 42 -8.76 -4.98 -12.06
C GLN A 42 -7.51 -4.09 -11.96
N TRP A 43 -7.53 -2.97 -12.68
CA TRP A 43 -6.52 -1.93 -12.48
C TRP A 43 -6.83 -1.15 -11.20
N VAL A 44 -5.81 -0.99 -10.35
CA VAL A 44 -5.90 -0.27 -9.08
C VAL A 44 -4.92 0.89 -9.08
N MET A 45 -5.38 2.08 -8.71
CA MET A 45 -4.54 3.24 -8.43
C MET A 45 -4.55 3.51 -6.92
N LEU A 46 -3.38 3.49 -6.29
CA LEU A 46 -3.19 3.80 -4.87
C LEU A 46 -2.44 5.12 -4.75
N PHE A 47 -3.03 6.08 -4.03
CA PHE A 47 -2.41 7.37 -3.74
C PHE A 47 -2.27 7.56 -2.24
N PHE A 48 -1.13 8.10 -1.83
CA PHE A 48 -0.88 8.51 -0.44
C PHE A 48 -0.94 10.03 -0.37
N TYR A 49 -1.55 10.54 0.69
CA TYR A 49 -1.53 11.95 1.06
C TYR A 49 -1.09 12.08 2.52
N SER A 50 -0.62 13.26 2.92
CA SER A 50 0.08 13.46 4.20
C SER A 50 -0.84 13.37 5.41
N SER A 51 -1.88 14.19 5.46
CA SER A 51 -2.84 14.25 6.58
C SER A 51 -4.19 14.80 6.13
N ASP A 52 -5.24 14.44 6.86
CA ASP A 52 -6.55 15.08 6.79
C ASP A 52 -6.53 16.50 7.39
N PHE A 53 -7.44 17.36 6.89
CA PHE A 53 -7.71 18.73 7.39
C PHE A 53 -6.46 19.59 7.65
N THR A 54 -5.61 19.74 6.64
CA THR A 54 -4.53 20.74 6.70
C THR A 54 -5.09 22.17 6.61
N PHE A 55 -4.45 23.10 7.31
CA PHE A 55 -4.84 24.51 7.29
C PHE A 55 -4.61 25.10 5.89
N VAL A 56 -5.65 25.71 5.31
CA VAL A 56 -5.60 26.52 4.08
C VAL A 56 -5.86 27.97 4.39
#